data_AF-A0A428R0Y3-F1
#
_entry.id   AF-A0A428R0Y3-F1
#
_cell.length_a   1.000
_cell.length_b   1.000
_cell.length_c   1.000
_cell.angle_alpha   90.00
_cell.angle_beta   90.00
_cell.angle_gamma   90.00
#
_symmetry.space_group_name_H-M   'P 1'
#
loop_
_entity.id
_entity.type
_entity.pdbx_description
1 polymer ?
#
loop_
_entity_poly.entity_id
_entity_poly.type
_entity_poly.pdbx_seq_one_letter_code
_entity_poly.pdbx_strand_id
1 'polypeptide(L)'
;MRRVARGQGILSLSMRTLFSASQDDSVTEFDSDFYFSQDRDELGSTPSLEDVNDILQAAAECQGNFHAEPGWNMLVHSEVLRLAFRPTGLPKFEHMVNFMPCSTASLIDAYLPSSSVSKKIDFCLHRPCPRRR
;
A
#
# COMPACT_ATOMS: atom_id res chain seq x y z
N MET A 1 -4.27 15.97 5.87
CA MET A 1 -3.31 15.21 5.04
C MET A 1 -1.83 15.57 5.24
N ARG A 2 -1.41 16.83 5.44
CA ARG A 2 0.03 17.19 5.63
C ARG A 2 0.73 16.50 6.81
N ARG A 3 -0.01 16.05 7.83
CA ARG A 3 0.51 15.36 9.02
C ARG A 3 0.91 13.91 8.73
N VAL A 4 0.03 13.14 8.09
CA VAL A 4 0.27 11.74 7.69
C VAL A 4 1.44 11.63 6.70
N ALA A 5 1.56 12.57 5.76
CA ALA A 5 2.67 12.62 4.81
C ALA A 5 4.05 12.83 5.49
N ARG A 6 4.08 13.31 6.73
CA ARG A 6 5.30 13.45 7.54
C ARG A 6 5.52 12.27 8.49
N GLY A 7 4.60 11.30 8.50
CA GLY A 7 4.63 10.16 9.41
C GLY A 7 3.96 10.41 10.77
N GLN A 8 3.34 11.57 11.00
CA GLN A 8 2.75 11.84 12.31
C GLN A 8 1.52 10.97 12.58
N GLY A 9 1.53 10.20 13.66
CA GLY A 9 0.39 9.40 14.13
C GLY A 9 -0.05 8.27 13.19
N ILE A 10 0.88 7.68 12.43
CA ILE A 10 0.59 6.62 11.47
C ILE A 10 0.55 5.22 12.09
N LEU A 11 1.11 5.04 13.29
CA LEU A 11 1.19 3.78 14.03
C LEU A 11 0.25 3.77 15.24
N SER A 12 -0.24 2.58 15.60
CA SER A 12 -0.98 2.35 16.84
C SER A 12 -0.06 2.42 18.05
N LEU A 13 -0.55 2.97 19.16
CA LEU A 13 0.15 2.94 20.46
C LEU A 13 0.47 1.51 20.91
N SER A 14 -0.37 0.54 20.56
CA SER A 14 -0.18 -0.87 20.91
C SER A 14 1.10 -1.47 20.30
N MET A 15 1.55 -0.93 19.16
CA MET A 15 2.76 -1.41 18.48
C MET A 15 4.04 -0.85 19.11
N ARG A 16 3.97 0.21 19.92
CA ARG A 16 5.14 0.87 20.53
C ARG A 16 6.06 -0.11 21.25
N THR A 17 5.48 -1.05 22.00
CA THR A 17 6.24 -2.09 22.71
C THR A 17 7.00 -3.01 21.76
N LEU A 18 6.42 -3.35 20.60
CA LEU A 18 7.08 -4.16 19.57
C LEU A 18 8.27 -3.43 18.94
N PHE A 19 8.10 -2.14 18.60
CA PHE A 19 9.16 -1.31 18.03
C PHE A 19 10.31 -1.09 19.04
N SER A 20 9.99 -0.81 20.31
CA SER A 20 10.99 -0.62 21.37
C SER A 20 11.76 -1.89 21.75
N ALA A 21 11.19 -3.06 21.51
CA ALA A 21 11.81 -4.35 21.79
C ALA A 21 12.62 -4.89 20.59
N SER A 22 12.52 -4.25 19.41
CA SER A 22 13.26 -4.63 18.22
C SER A 22 14.74 -4.28 18.35
N GLN A 23 15.63 -5.15 17.87
CA GLN A 23 17.07 -4.90 17.78
C GLN A 23 17.49 -4.32 16.43
N ASP A 24 16.53 -4.08 15.53
CA ASP A 24 16.78 -3.53 14.20
C ASP A 24 16.87 -1.99 14.28
N ASP A 25 18.06 -1.44 14.01
CA ASP A 25 18.33 0.00 14.04
C ASP A 25 17.42 0.81 13.10
N SER A 26 16.90 0.22 12.02
CA SER A 26 15.95 0.88 11.12
C SER A 26 14.55 1.04 11.73
N VAL A 27 14.22 0.17 12.69
CA VAL A 27 12.92 0.09 13.36
C VAL A 27 12.92 0.94 14.64
N THR A 28 14.06 1.03 15.33
CA THR A 28 14.24 1.83 16.55
C THR A 28 14.24 3.34 16.28
N GLU A 29 14.55 3.79 15.06
CA GLU A 29 14.40 5.20 14.65
C GLU A 29 12.94 5.70 14.76
N PHE A 30 11.97 4.78 14.73
CA PHE A 30 10.55 5.09 14.89
C PHE A 30 10.07 5.15 16.37
N ASP A 31 10.93 5.07 17.38
CA ASP A 31 10.56 5.13 18.82
C ASP A 31 10.12 6.53 19.29
N SER A 32 10.00 7.50 18.38
CA SER A 32 9.46 8.83 18.70
C SER A 32 7.94 8.78 18.85
N ASP A 33 7.42 9.39 19.92
CA ASP A 33 5.98 9.64 20.13
C ASP A 33 5.31 10.39 18.97
N PHE A 34 6.09 10.98 18.07
CA PHE A 34 5.61 11.61 16.85
C PHE A 34 4.85 10.63 15.93
N TYR A 35 5.26 9.35 15.85
CA TYR A 35 4.70 8.37 14.91
C TYR A 35 3.45 7.65 15.45
N PHE A 36 3.20 7.70 16.76
CA PHE A 36 2.13 6.93 17.40
C PHE A 36 0.88 7.77 17.70
N SER A 37 -0.30 7.19 17.51
CA SER A 37 -1.59 7.81 17.83
C SER A 37 -2.63 6.77 18.22
N GLN A 38 -3.50 7.11 19.17
CA GLN A 38 -4.63 6.27 19.57
C GLN A 38 -5.74 6.27 18.51
N ASP A 39 -5.96 7.42 17.87
CA ASP A 39 -6.97 7.61 16.83
C ASP A 39 -6.66 6.78 15.57
N ARG A 40 -5.44 6.27 15.44
CA ARG A 40 -5.01 5.48 14.27
C ARG A 40 -5.75 4.15 14.17
N ASP A 41 -6.10 3.54 15.30
CA ASP A 41 -6.79 2.25 15.33
C ASP A 41 -8.21 2.34 14.74
N GLU A 42 -8.84 3.51 14.82
CA GLU A 42 -10.16 3.78 14.24
C GLU A 42 -10.13 3.82 12.71
N LEU A 43 -8.97 4.11 12.11
CA LEU A 43 -8.80 4.20 10.66
C LEU A 43 -8.57 2.83 9.99
N GLY A 44 -8.48 1.76 10.77
CA GLY A 44 -8.33 0.39 10.29
C GLY A 44 -6.94 -0.21 10.52
N SER A 45 -6.79 -1.47 10.15
CA SER A 45 -5.61 -2.29 10.43
C SER A 45 -4.33 -1.69 9.83
N THR A 46 -3.27 -1.70 10.62
CA THR A 46 -1.90 -1.39 10.18
C THR A 46 -1.24 -2.69 9.69
N PRO A 47 -0.48 -2.69 8.59
CA PRO A 47 0.25 -3.87 8.14
C PRO A 47 1.24 -4.35 9.20
N SER A 48 1.57 -5.64 9.16
CA SER A 48 2.57 -6.21 10.08
C SER A 48 3.98 -5.75 9.70
N LEU A 49 4.91 -5.80 10.66
CA LEU A 49 6.32 -5.52 10.41
C LEU A 49 6.92 -6.46 9.36
N GLU A 50 6.52 -7.73 9.39
CA GLU A 50 6.96 -8.74 8.42
C GLU A 50 6.51 -8.39 7.00
N ASP A 51 5.22 -8.08 6.81
CA ASP A 51 4.69 -7.65 5.50
C ASP A 51 5.41 -6.40 4.96
N VAL A 52 5.73 -5.44 5.84
CA VAL A 52 6.45 -4.21 5.44
C VAL A 52 7.89 -4.53 5.06
N ASN A 53 8.58 -5.37 5.82
CA ASN A 53 9.95 -5.79 5.54
C ASN A 53 10.05 -6.55 4.21
N ASP A 54 9.11 -7.44 3.92
CA ASP A 54 9.06 -8.17 2.65
C ASP A 54 8.94 -7.23 1.46
N ILE A 55 8.07 -6.21 1.56
CA ILE A 55 7.91 -5.18 0.52
C ILE A 55 9.18 -4.35 0.37
N LEU A 56 9.85 -4.00 1.48
CA LEU A 56 11.11 -3.26 1.45
C LEU A 56 12.24 -4.06 0.79
N GLN A 57 12.34 -5.36 1.08
CA GLN A 57 13.30 -6.25 0.42
C GLN A 57 13.02 -6.36 -1.07
N ALA A 58 11.75 -6.54 -1.46
CA ALA A 58 11.34 -6.56 -2.86
C ALA A 58 11.67 -5.23 -3.58
N ALA A 59 11.48 -4.09 -2.91
CA ALA A 59 11.83 -2.78 -3.44
C ALA A 59 13.35 -2.60 -3.57
N ALA A 60 14.13 -3.08 -2.60
CA ALA A 60 15.59 -3.05 -2.65
C ALA A 60 16.12 -3.89 -3.82
N GLU A 61 15.56 -5.08 -4.06
CA GLU A 61 15.88 -5.94 -5.21
C GLU A 61 15.53 -5.25 -6.53
N CYS A 62 14.32 -4.69 -6.65
CA CYS A 62 13.88 -3.97 -7.83
C CYS A 62 14.78 -2.77 -8.15
N GLN A 63 15.21 -2.02 -7.12
CA GLN A 63 16.11 -0.89 -7.26
C GLN A 63 17.54 -1.33 -7.62
N GLY A 64 18.07 -2.33 -6.92
CA GLY A 64 19.43 -2.84 -7.11
C GLY A 64 19.67 -3.43 -8.49
N ASN A 65 18.65 -4.09 -9.06
CA ASN A 65 18.71 -4.73 -10.37
C ASN A 65 18.06 -3.91 -11.51
N PHE A 66 17.70 -2.65 -11.25
CA PHE A 66 17.07 -1.76 -12.24
C PHE A 66 15.85 -2.37 -12.93
N HIS A 67 14.98 -3.03 -12.16
CA HIS A 67 13.76 -3.61 -12.69
C HIS A 67 12.89 -2.54 -13.35
N ALA A 68 12.32 -2.88 -14.50
CA ALA A 68 11.37 -2.02 -15.18
C ALA A 68 10.04 -1.92 -14.41
N GLU A 69 9.24 -0.91 -14.75
CA GLU A 69 7.92 -0.64 -14.16
C GLU A 69 7.03 -1.88 -13.97
N PRO A 70 6.92 -2.84 -14.92
CA PRO A 70 6.15 -4.06 -14.70
C PRO A 70 6.65 -4.90 -13.51
N GLY A 71 7.95 -4.93 -13.26
CA GLY A 71 8.56 -5.62 -12.12
C GLY A 71 8.18 -4.96 -10.80
N TRP A 72 8.27 -3.63 -10.74
CA TRP A 72 7.80 -2.84 -9.57
C TRP A 72 6.31 -3.02 -9.32
N ASN A 73 5.50 -2.99 -10.38
CA ASN A 73 4.07 -3.20 -10.29
C ASN A 73 3.75 -4.56 -9.67
N MET A 74 4.43 -5.61 -10.11
CA MET A 74 4.20 -6.96 -9.60
C MET A 74 4.70 -7.13 -8.16
N LEU A 75 5.96 -6.79 -7.89
CA LEU A 75 6.64 -7.16 -6.64
C LEU A 75 6.35 -6.20 -5.49
N VAL A 76 6.10 -4.92 -5.77
CA VAL A 76 5.97 -3.88 -4.75
C VAL A 76 4.55 -3.33 -4.74
N HIS A 77 4.10 -2.74 -5.86
CA HIS A 77 2.83 -2.01 -5.86
C HIS A 77 1.63 -2.92 -5.64
N SER A 78 1.63 -4.13 -6.21
CA SER A 78 0.53 -5.07 -6.04
C SER A 78 0.40 -5.54 -4.58
N GLU A 79 1.51 -5.69 -3.87
CA GLU A 79 1.53 -6.08 -2.46
C GLU A 79 1.07 -4.94 -1.55
N VAL A 80 1.51 -3.70 -1.81
CA VAL A 80 0.98 -2.52 -1.12
C VAL A 80 -0.53 -2.41 -1.28
N LEU A 81 -1.04 -2.57 -2.50
CA LEU A 81 -2.49 -2.55 -2.77
C LEU A 81 -3.21 -3.75 -2.13
N ARG A 82 -2.56 -4.91 -2.04
CA ARG A 82 -3.09 -6.09 -1.33
C ARG A 82 -3.30 -5.76 0.14
N LEU A 83 -2.30 -5.22 0.83
CA LEU A 83 -2.40 -4.87 2.24
C LEU A 83 -3.47 -3.80 2.49
N ALA A 84 -3.64 -2.86 1.57
CA ALA A 84 -4.62 -1.78 1.71
C ALA A 84 -6.08 -2.23 1.45
N PHE A 85 -6.31 -3.04 0.42
CA PHE A 85 -7.67 -3.35 -0.05
C PHE A 85 -8.14 -4.77 0.26
N ARG A 86 -7.23 -5.67 0.70
CA ARG A 86 -7.53 -7.08 0.97
C ARG A 86 -7.09 -7.47 2.38
N PRO A 87 -7.80 -7.00 3.41
CA PRO A 87 -7.52 -7.40 4.79
C PRO A 87 -7.66 -8.91 4.95
N THR A 88 -6.85 -9.47 5.84
CA THR A 88 -6.86 -10.90 6.17
C THR A 88 -8.21 -11.32 6.75
N GLY A 89 -8.66 -12.54 6.44
CA GLY A 89 -9.90 -13.10 6.98
C GLY A 89 -11.15 -12.94 6.10
N LEU A 90 -11.07 -12.20 4.98
CA LEU A 90 -12.14 -12.16 3.97
C LEU A 90 -11.68 -12.77 2.64
N PRO A 91 -12.60 -13.39 1.86
CA PRO A 91 -12.26 -13.89 0.54
C PRO A 91 -11.76 -12.77 -0.39
N LYS A 92 -10.71 -13.07 -1.17
CA LYS A 92 -9.96 -12.14 -2.05
C LYS A 92 -10.81 -11.22 -2.93
N PHE A 93 -12.03 -11.60 -3.26
CA PHE A 93 -12.92 -10.88 -4.18
C PHE A 93 -14.21 -10.34 -3.55
N GLU A 94 -14.41 -10.55 -2.25
CA GLU A 94 -15.63 -10.13 -1.53
C GLU A 94 -15.47 -8.81 -0.77
N HIS A 95 -14.30 -8.16 -0.92
CA HIS A 95 -14.06 -6.84 -0.35
C HIS A 95 -14.91 -5.76 -1.03
N MET A 96 -15.36 -4.76 -0.25
CA MET A 96 -16.18 -3.66 -0.78
C MET A 96 -15.48 -2.86 -1.88
N VAL A 97 -14.15 -2.73 -1.83
CA VAL A 97 -13.32 -2.11 -2.86
C VAL A 97 -12.19 -3.08 -3.13
N ASN A 98 -11.90 -3.33 -4.40
CA ASN A 98 -10.82 -4.20 -4.82
C ASN A 98 -10.02 -3.54 -5.92
N PHE A 99 -8.86 -4.11 -6.22
CA PHE A 99 -7.99 -3.67 -7.29
C PHE A 99 -7.68 -4.82 -8.24
N MET A 100 -7.40 -4.50 -9.49
CA MET A 100 -6.89 -5.44 -10.49
C MET A 100 -5.80 -4.79 -11.33
N PRO A 101 -4.78 -5.55 -11.76
CA PRO A 101 -3.82 -5.07 -12.76
C PRO A 101 -4.54 -4.86 -14.09
N CYS A 102 -4.25 -3.75 -14.78
CA CYS A 102 -4.98 -3.34 -15.98
C CYS A 102 -4.08 -2.66 -17.03
N SER A 103 -2.90 -3.22 -17.28
CA SER A 103 -1.86 -2.66 -18.16
C SER A 103 -2.26 -2.42 -19.63
N THR A 104 -3.43 -2.87 -20.07
CA THR A 104 -3.93 -2.70 -21.45
C THR A 104 -4.91 -1.56 -21.60
N ALA A 105 -5.50 -1.05 -20.50
CA ALA A 105 -6.47 0.02 -20.56
C ALA A 105 -5.78 1.37 -20.78
N SER A 106 -6.36 2.18 -21.65
CA SER A 106 -5.96 3.58 -21.85
C SER A 106 -6.95 4.49 -21.12
N LEU A 107 -6.47 5.65 -20.67
CA LEU A 107 -7.35 6.68 -20.12
C LEU A 107 -8.36 7.13 -21.19
N ILE A 108 -9.59 7.40 -20.75
CA ILE A 108 -10.62 7.95 -21.63
C ILE A 108 -10.20 9.37 -22.01
N ASP A 109 -10.17 9.67 -23.31
CA ASP A 109 -9.68 10.94 -23.84
C ASP A 109 -10.39 12.17 -23.26
N ALA A 110 -11.66 12.03 -22.86
CA ALA A 110 -12.44 13.09 -22.20
C ALA A 110 -11.85 13.57 -20.86
N TYR A 111 -11.02 12.74 -20.19
CA TYR A 111 -10.33 13.10 -18.95
C TYR A 111 -8.87 13.49 -19.18
N LEU A 112 -8.37 13.41 -20.42
CA LEU A 112 -7.00 13.80 -20.74
C LEU A 112 -6.94 15.29 -21.09
N PRO A 113 -5.93 16.02 -20.57
CA PRO A 113 -5.59 17.33 -21.12
C PRO A 113 -5.30 17.19 -22.62
N SER A 114 -5.71 18.18 -23.41
CA SER A 114 -5.59 18.19 -24.88
C SER A 114 -4.16 18.04 -25.41
N SER A 115 -3.14 18.12 -24.56
CA SER A 115 -1.71 17.94 -24.88
C SER A 115 -1.09 16.67 -24.28
N SER A 116 -1.87 15.72 -23.78
CA SER A 116 -1.34 14.53 -23.10
C SER A 116 -0.95 13.43 -24.09
N VAL A 117 0.21 12.80 -23.83
CA VAL A 117 0.59 11.53 -24.45
C VAL A 117 -0.31 10.42 -23.89
N SER A 118 -0.74 9.48 -24.74
CA SER A 118 -1.53 8.33 -24.32
C SER A 118 -0.80 7.57 -23.21
N LYS A 119 -1.39 7.55 -22.01
CA LYS A 119 -0.91 6.78 -20.86
C LYS A 119 -1.80 5.58 -20.64
N LYS A 120 -1.17 4.42 -20.46
CA LYS A 120 -1.83 3.20 -20.01
C LYS A 120 -1.95 3.21 -18.50
N ILE A 121 -2.91 2.45 -18.00
CA ILE A 121 -3.20 2.34 -16.57
C ILE A 121 -2.52 1.07 -16.05
N ASP A 122 -1.85 1.12 -14.90
CA ASP A 122 -1.27 -0.11 -14.31
C ASP A 122 -2.27 -0.88 -13.46
N PHE A 123 -3.09 -0.16 -12.69
CA PHE A 123 -4.06 -0.73 -11.75
C PHE A 123 -5.40 0.01 -11.82
N CYS A 124 -6.48 -0.76 -11.73
CA CYS A 124 -7.83 -0.23 -11.63
C CYS A 124 -8.41 -0.57 -10.25
N LEU A 125 -8.92 0.46 -9.56
CA LEU A 125 -9.75 0.28 -8.38
C LEU A 125 -11.20 0.13 -8.81
N HIS A 126 -11.90 -0.86 -8.29
CA HIS A 126 -13.29 -1.11 -8.61
C HIS A 126 -14.07 -1.59 -7.40
N ARG A 127 -15.39 -1.39 -7.47
CA ARG A 127 -16.33 -1.92 -6.50
C ARG A 127 -16.88 -3.26 -7.04
N PRO A 128 -16.60 -4.41 -6.42
CA PRO A 128 -17.16 -5.67 -6.89
C PRO A 128 -18.69 -5.62 -6.84
N CYS A 129 -19.34 -5.88 -7.97
CA CYS A 129 -20.79 -6.03 -7.99
C CYS A 129 -21.15 -7.40 -7.41
N PRO A 130 -22.07 -7.50 -6.44
CA PRO A 130 -22.51 -8.79 -5.94
C PRO A 130 -23.07 -9.61 -7.11
N ARG A 131 -22.54 -10.82 -7.31
CA ARG A 131 -23.04 -11.73 -8.34
C ARG A 131 -24.52 -11.98 -8.11
N ARG A 132 -25.37 -11.53 -9.02
CA ARG A 132 -26.78 -11.96 -9.05
C ARG A 132 -26.76 -13.48 -9.29
N ARG A 133 -27.18 -14.24 -8.28
CA ARG A 133 -27.50 -15.66 -8.42
C ARG A 133 -28.83 -15.81 -9.13
#